data_AF-A0A8J2ISW5-F1
#
_entry.id   AF-A0A8J2ISW5-F1
#
_cell.length_a   1.000
_cell.length_b   1.000
_cell.length_c   1.000
_cell.angle_alpha   90.00
_cell.angle_beta   90.00
_cell.angle_gamma   90.00
#
_symmetry.space_group_name_H-M   'P 1'
#
loop_
_entity.id
_entity.type
_entity.pdbx_description
1 polymer ?
#
loop_
_entity_poly.entity_id
_entity_poly.type
_entity_poly.pdbx_seq_one_letter_code
_entity_poly.pdbx_strand_id
1 'polypeptide(L)'
;MVVSDQFSTLKKEFEPKTLNNKFATQAMAELQVYINLTSRYRVFDKSGKLPYSVAFGLCRRSSNDKDSRYLRLSAKNSILDVPYALCQGLLSLRENDIEVDIGQLKSTDGNEPYLTIPCPVVRTGNWRNNLSIYYYYIPPDSDLGRVFKSGKKYHIQNKSGGDLGGDYIYVDDLGQVSQPGESQKLITSKAHGGARFTVVECLPWPPEIQTKMYMHKTEDNSPVLEITVMNNGNGPITVQTRYRQRFLTPNNPLQQNEEVPNLDPHPRIIDPKTPAPGSTIQVFDMATGQVVRETRKPGPCDGAANPQDLRPKLETLTTLRPGQPLVRHVDVSNMLSKLPDGKYGLRMEPRGMWWCKSDIEDFAAAGEDRVPHDKLETAIPPFILESKDVVTVQVENGTVK
;
A
#
# COMPACT_ATOMS: atom_id res chain seq x y z
N MET A 1 28.02 -57.79 60.20
CA MET A 1 28.37 -58.95 59.36
C MET A 1 29.26 -58.41 58.23
N VAL A 2 30.48 -58.94 58.14
CA VAL A 2 31.54 -58.67 57.13
C VAL A 2 30.98 -58.93 55.72
N VAL A 3 31.30 -58.16 54.65
CA VAL A 3 32.45 -58.27 53.70
C VAL A 3 32.55 -56.91 52.94
N SER A 4 33.68 -56.17 52.87
CA SER A 4 34.83 -56.25 51.93
C SER A 4 34.40 -56.17 50.44
N ASP A 5 35.04 -55.52 49.45
CA ASP A 5 36.32 -54.81 49.29
C ASP A 5 36.29 -54.02 47.95
N GLN A 6 37.34 -53.23 47.72
CA GLN A 6 37.94 -52.81 46.43
C GLN A 6 37.81 -51.34 45.97
N PHE A 7 38.91 -50.63 46.29
CA PHE A 7 39.46 -49.45 45.65
C PHE A 7 39.97 -49.71 44.21
N SER A 8 39.89 -48.71 43.32
CA SER A 8 41.03 -48.14 42.55
C SER A 8 40.51 -47.11 41.53
N THR A 9 40.67 -45.81 41.77
CA THR A 9 41.76 -44.94 41.28
C THR A 9 41.95 -44.95 39.75
N LEU A 10 41.40 -43.95 39.06
CA LEU A 10 41.87 -43.52 37.73
C LEU A 10 41.69 -42.01 37.58
N LYS A 11 42.73 -41.25 37.97
CA LYS A 11 43.02 -39.93 37.41
C LYS A 11 43.44 -40.16 35.94
N LYS A 12 42.77 -39.53 34.99
CA LYS A 12 43.30 -39.38 33.62
C LYS A 12 43.55 -37.91 33.36
N GLU A 13 44.83 -37.61 33.22
CA GLU A 13 45.38 -36.34 32.77
C GLU A 13 44.90 -36.02 31.36
N PHE A 14 44.59 -34.74 31.18
CA PHE A 14 44.35 -34.10 29.90
C PHE A 14 45.71 -33.83 29.22
N GLU A 15 45.97 -34.49 28.09
CA GLU A 15 46.91 -34.00 27.08
C GLU A 15 46.13 -33.66 25.80
N PRO A 16 46.23 -32.44 25.26
CA PRO A 16 45.71 -32.13 23.94
C PRO A 16 46.75 -32.48 22.86
N LYS A 17 46.50 -33.56 22.10
CA LYS A 17 47.19 -33.78 20.83
C LYS A 17 46.67 -32.81 19.78
N THR A 18 47.54 -31.88 19.41
CA THR A 18 47.43 -31.02 18.23
C THR A 18 47.43 -31.90 16.97
N LEU A 19 46.34 -31.85 16.20
CA LEU A 19 46.35 -32.26 14.81
C LEU A 19 45.80 -31.11 13.98
N ASN A 20 46.76 -30.36 13.43
CA ASN A 20 46.58 -29.39 12.36
C ASN A 20 45.92 -30.08 11.16
N ASN A 21 44.68 -29.72 10.86
CA ASN A 21 44.16 -29.77 9.51
C ASN A 21 43.56 -28.39 9.18
N LYS A 22 44.40 -27.54 8.60
CA LYS A 22 44.01 -26.29 7.97
C LYS A 22 43.27 -26.62 6.66
N PHE A 23 41.95 -26.76 6.73
CA PHE A 23 41.08 -26.29 5.67
C PHE A 23 40.49 -24.97 6.13
N ALA A 24 41.29 -23.90 5.97
CA ALA A 24 40.77 -22.55 6.07
C ALA A 24 39.97 -22.30 4.80
N THR A 25 38.67 -22.62 4.82
CA THR A 25 37.71 -21.99 3.92
C THR A 25 37.83 -20.50 4.22
N GLN A 26 38.30 -19.70 3.26
CA GLN A 26 38.21 -18.25 3.35
C GLN A 26 36.75 -17.91 3.62
N ALA A 27 36.42 -17.47 4.83
CA ALA A 27 35.10 -16.97 5.15
C ALA A 27 34.92 -15.70 4.32
N MET A 28 34.13 -15.76 3.24
CA MET A 28 33.74 -14.57 2.50
C MET A 28 33.05 -13.62 3.48
N ALA A 29 33.46 -12.35 3.50
CA ALA A 29 32.75 -11.36 4.29
C ALA A 29 31.29 -11.26 3.78
N GLU A 30 30.33 -11.24 4.70
CA GLU A 30 28.90 -11.24 4.39
C GLU A 30 28.30 -9.87 4.70
N LEU A 31 27.60 -9.28 3.72
CA LEU A 31 26.85 -8.05 3.92
C LEU A 31 25.37 -8.37 4.14
N GLN A 32 24.90 -8.04 5.33
CA GLN A 32 23.54 -8.31 5.77
C GLN A 32 22.55 -7.21 5.37
N VAL A 33 21.56 -7.56 4.55
CA VAL A 33 20.46 -6.68 4.14
C VAL A 33 19.16 -7.15 4.76
N TYR A 34 18.43 -6.22 5.36
CA TYR A 34 17.06 -6.45 5.83
C TYR A 34 16.09 -6.40 4.65
N ILE A 35 15.13 -7.32 4.61
CA ILE A 35 14.08 -7.38 3.60
C ILE A 35 12.70 -7.47 4.27
N ASN A 36 11.80 -6.57 3.87
CA ASN A 36 10.36 -6.72 4.07
C ASN A 36 9.67 -7.00 2.74
N LEU A 37 8.97 -8.12 2.66
CA LEU A 37 8.21 -8.53 1.48
C LEU A 37 6.71 -8.36 1.73
N THR A 38 5.99 -7.73 0.80
CA THR A 38 4.52 -7.66 0.86
C THR A 38 3.91 -7.65 -0.54
N SER A 39 2.63 -7.98 -0.63
CA SER A 39 1.84 -7.81 -1.85
C SER A 39 1.31 -6.38 -1.87
N ARG A 40 1.44 -5.65 -2.99
CA ARG A 40 0.86 -4.30 -3.10
C ARG A 40 -0.65 -4.35 -2.92
N TYR A 41 -1.32 -5.38 -3.41
CA TYR A 41 -2.74 -5.62 -3.14
C TYR A 41 -2.93 -7.03 -2.60
N ARG A 42 -3.94 -7.23 -1.75
CA ARG A 42 -4.33 -8.57 -1.28
C ARG A 42 -5.10 -9.38 -2.33
N VAL A 43 -5.22 -8.86 -3.55
CA VAL A 43 -5.94 -9.48 -4.67
C VAL A 43 -5.08 -9.40 -5.93
N PHE A 44 -5.03 -10.50 -6.67
CA PHE A 44 -4.53 -10.56 -8.04
C PHE A 44 -5.72 -10.64 -9.00
N ASP A 45 -5.90 -9.62 -9.81
CA ASP A 45 -6.99 -9.51 -10.79
C ASP A 45 -6.52 -10.04 -12.15
N LYS A 46 -7.03 -11.21 -12.57
CA LYS A 46 -6.61 -11.81 -13.84
C LYS A 46 -7.01 -11.00 -15.06
N SER A 47 -7.99 -10.09 -14.95
CA SER A 47 -8.35 -9.17 -16.03
C SER A 47 -7.28 -8.10 -16.28
N GLY A 48 -6.34 -7.91 -15.35
CA GLY A 48 -5.27 -6.92 -15.45
C GLY A 48 -5.67 -5.48 -15.18
N LYS A 49 -6.95 -5.22 -14.87
CA LYS A 49 -7.42 -3.86 -14.55
C LYS A 49 -6.84 -3.34 -13.24
N LEU A 50 -6.70 -4.20 -12.21
CA LEU A 50 -5.95 -3.86 -11.00
C LEU A 50 -4.51 -4.35 -11.14
N PRO A 51 -3.51 -3.45 -11.28
CA PRO A 51 -2.13 -3.87 -11.45
C PRO A 51 -1.60 -4.52 -10.17
N TYR A 52 -1.11 -5.76 -10.29
CA TYR A 52 -0.52 -6.49 -9.18
C TYR A 52 0.99 -6.35 -9.14
N SER A 53 1.54 -6.12 -7.95
CA SER A 53 3.00 -6.15 -7.74
C SER A 53 3.37 -6.75 -6.40
N VAL A 54 4.53 -7.39 -6.39
CA VAL A 54 5.24 -7.77 -5.17
C VAL A 54 6.15 -6.60 -4.80
N ALA A 55 6.04 -6.13 -3.57
CA ALA A 55 6.76 -4.97 -3.08
C ALA A 55 7.84 -5.41 -2.09
N PHE A 56 9.07 -4.97 -2.36
CA PHE A 56 10.26 -5.28 -1.57
C PHE A 56 10.75 -4.01 -0.90
N GLY A 57 10.84 -4.01 0.43
CA GLY A 57 11.52 -2.96 1.20
C GLY A 57 12.89 -3.45 1.65
N LEU A 58 13.97 -2.84 1.16
CA LEU A 58 15.36 -3.21 1.46
C LEU A 58 16.05 -2.14 2.30
N CYS A 59 16.81 -2.56 3.32
CA CYS A 59 17.58 -1.66 4.16
C CYS A 59 18.86 -2.33 4.66
N ARG A 60 19.99 -1.62 4.59
CA ARG A 60 21.21 -2.02 5.30
C ARG A 60 21.06 -1.70 6.78
N ARG A 61 21.05 -2.74 7.62
CA ARG A 61 20.74 -2.66 9.06
C ARG A 61 21.86 -3.16 9.97
N SER A 62 22.79 -3.95 9.46
CA SER A 62 23.83 -4.56 10.30
C SER A 62 24.60 -3.51 11.10
N SER A 63 24.77 -3.73 12.40
CA SER A 63 25.56 -2.84 13.28
C SER A 63 27.05 -2.83 12.90
N ASN A 64 27.50 -3.89 12.24
CA ASN A 64 28.87 -4.10 11.79
C ASN A 64 29.11 -3.47 10.41
N ASP A 65 28.05 -3.07 9.71
CA ASP A 65 28.17 -2.36 8.44
C ASP A 65 28.52 -0.89 8.71
N LYS A 66 29.79 -0.55 8.46
CA LYS A 66 30.34 0.80 8.61
C LYS A 66 30.60 1.49 7.27
N ASP A 67 30.23 0.86 6.16
CA ASP A 67 30.50 1.41 4.84
C ASP A 67 29.54 2.57 4.55
N SER A 68 30.10 3.76 4.32
CA SER A 68 29.37 5.01 4.09
C SER A 68 28.81 5.14 2.67
N ARG A 69 29.18 4.26 1.74
CA ARG A 69 28.72 4.29 0.35
C ARG A 69 27.35 3.68 0.22
N TYR A 70 26.58 4.07 -0.79
CA TYR A 70 25.31 3.46 -1.14
C TYR A 70 25.54 2.11 -1.82
N LEU A 71 24.58 1.20 -1.72
CA LEU A 71 24.62 -0.11 -2.36
C LEU A 71 23.64 -0.14 -3.52
N ARG A 72 24.11 -0.32 -4.76
CA ARG A 72 23.24 -0.49 -5.93
C ARG A 72 23.17 -1.97 -6.28
N LEU A 73 22.02 -2.57 -6.05
CA LEU A 73 21.72 -3.98 -6.32
C LEU A 73 21.05 -4.12 -7.68
N SER A 74 21.58 -4.96 -8.56
CA SER A 74 20.92 -5.35 -9.82
C SER A 74 19.63 -6.10 -9.52
N ALA A 75 18.54 -5.74 -10.21
CA ALA A 75 17.30 -6.48 -10.11
C ALA A 75 17.41 -7.85 -10.79
N LYS A 76 18.11 -7.91 -11.94
CA LYS A 76 18.31 -9.13 -12.71
C LYS A 76 19.09 -10.17 -11.92
N ASN A 77 18.65 -11.43 -12.00
CA ASN A 77 19.25 -12.58 -11.31
C ASN A 77 19.34 -12.41 -9.78
N SER A 78 18.47 -11.57 -9.19
CA SER A 78 18.41 -11.32 -7.75
C SER A 78 17.05 -11.70 -7.19
N ILE A 79 16.88 -11.55 -5.88
CA ILE A 79 15.61 -11.68 -5.18
C ILE A 79 14.53 -10.71 -5.70
N LEU A 80 14.92 -9.62 -6.36
CA LEU A 80 14.01 -8.62 -6.93
C LEU A 80 13.39 -9.06 -8.26
N ASP A 81 13.99 -10.04 -8.95
CA ASP A 81 13.42 -10.71 -10.12
C ASP A 81 12.61 -11.93 -9.63
N VAL A 82 11.30 -11.75 -9.47
CA VAL A 82 10.44 -12.75 -8.81
C VAL A 82 10.46 -14.11 -9.52
N PRO A 83 10.28 -14.22 -10.85
CA PRO A 83 10.40 -15.49 -11.57
C PRO A 83 11.75 -16.18 -11.34
N TYR A 84 12.87 -15.46 -11.49
CA TYR A 84 14.19 -16.02 -11.25
C TYR A 84 14.36 -16.49 -9.81
N ALA A 85 13.99 -15.64 -8.86
CA ALA A 85 14.14 -15.88 -7.43
C ALA A 85 13.31 -17.09 -6.98
N LEU A 86 12.14 -17.30 -7.57
CA LEU A 86 11.34 -18.51 -7.38
C LEU A 86 12.04 -19.76 -7.92
N CYS A 87 12.52 -19.72 -9.17
CA CYS A 87 13.21 -20.88 -9.78
C CYS A 87 14.51 -21.27 -9.08
N GLN A 88 15.29 -20.29 -8.61
CA GLN A 88 16.54 -20.53 -7.88
C GLN A 88 16.33 -20.78 -6.38
N GLY A 89 15.08 -20.79 -5.92
CA GLY A 89 14.74 -21.05 -4.52
C GLY A 89 15.12 -19.92 -3.56
N LEU A 90 15.39 -18.71 -4.03
CA LEU A 90 15.53 -17.51 -3.19
C LEU A 90 14.18 -17.11 -2.58
N LEU A 91 13.10 -17.30 -3.35
CA LEU A 91 11.71 -17.18 -2.91
C LEU A 91 11.02 -18.56 -2.98
N SER A 92 9.94 -18.72 -2.21
CA SER A 92 9.00 -19.85 -2.34
C SER A 92 7.61 -19.36 -2.66
N LEU A 93 6.90 -20.07 -3.54
CA LEU A 93 5.49 -19.87 -3.84
C LEU A 93 4.66 -20.99 -3.22
N ARG A 94 3.60 -20.64 -2.48
CA ARG A 94 2.63 -21.60 -1.95
C ARG A 94 1.22 -21.30 -2.45
N GLU A 95 0.49 -22.33 -2.86
CA GLU A 95 -0.96 -22.30 -3.13
C GLU A 95 -1.67 -22.96 -1.95
N ASN A 96 -2.50 -22.23 -1.20
CA ASN A 96 -3.18 -22.74 0.00
C ASN A 96 -2.25 -23.55 0.94
N ASP A 97 -1.05 -22.99 1.19
CA ASP A 97 0.03 -23.57 2.02
C ASP A 97 0.78 -24.78 1.44
N ILE A 98 0.47 -25.21 0.21
CA ILE A 98 1.22 -26.25 -0.52
C ILE A 98 2.25 -25.58 -1.43
N GLU A 99 3.50 -26.02 -1.39
CA GLU A 99 4.57 -25.49 -2.26
C GLU A 99 4.26 -25.82 -3.73
N VAL A 100 4.36 -24.81 -4.60
CA VAL A 100 4.10 -24.93 -6.02
C VAL A 100 5.42 -25.13 -6.76
N ASP A 101 5.48 -26.14 -7.62
CA ASP A 101 6.64 -26.32 -8.50
C ASP A 101 6.64 -25.22 -9.59
N ILE A 102 7.74 -24.47 -9.63
CA ILE A 102 7.96 -23.34 -10.55
C ILE A 102 9.17 -23.56 -11.45
N GLY A 103 9.67 -24.79 -11.60
CA GLY A 103 10.93 -25.12 -12.28
C GLY A 103 11.06 -24.75 -13.77
N GLN A 104 10.10 -24.01 -14.34
CA GLN A 104 10.06 -23.60 -15.75
C GLN A 104 9.86 -22.11 -15.97
N LEU A 105 9.82 -21.27 -14.92
CA LEU A 105 9.68 -19.82 -15.13
C LEU A 105 10.97 -19.24 -15.71
N LYS A 106 10.83 -18.43 -16.75
CA LYS A 106 11.96 -17.67 -17.29
C LYS A 106 12.12 -16.38 -16.50
N SER A 107 13.37 -16.01 -16.23
CA SER A 107 13.70 -14.65 -15.82
C SER A 107 13.15 -13.69 -16.87
N THR A 108 12.49 -12.64 -16.41
CA THR A 108 12.00 -11.56 -17.27
C THR A 108 12.73 -10.30 -16.89
N ASP A 109 13.02 -9.45 -17.87
CA ASP A 109 13.62 -8.16 -17.60
C ASP A 109 12.65 -7.34 -16.71
N GLY A 110 13.08 -7.05 -15.48
CA GLY A 110 12.33 -6.25 -14.52
C GLY A 110 12.16 -4.81 -14.99
N ASN A 111 11.26 -4.06 -14.34
CA ASN A 111 10.96 -2.66 -14.68
C ASN A 111 12.18 -1.74 -14.50
N GLU A 112 12.81 -1.79 -13.32
CA GLU A 112 14.01 -1.01 -13.01
C GLU A 112 15.21 -1.96 -12.94
N PRO A 113 16.32 -1.64 -13.60
CA PRO A 113 17.47 -2.54 -13.66
C PRO A 113 18.20 -2.68 -12.31
N TYR A 114 17.98 -1.74 -11.38
CA TYR A 114 18.64 -1.73 -10.09
C TYR A 114 17.82 -1.05 -8.99
N LEU A 115 18.12 -1.39 -7.74
CA LEU A 115 17.66 -0.70 -6.54
C LEU A 115 18.85 -0.11 -5.80
N THR A 116 18.80 1.17 -5.46
CA THR A 116 19.83 1.81 -4.62
C THR A 116 19.39 1.80 -3.15
N ILE A 117 20.23 1.25 -2.29
CA ILE A 117 20.01 1.08 -0.85
C ILE A 117 20.94 2.03 -0.08
N PRO A 118 20.39 2.99 0.68
CA PRO A 118 21.16 3.93 1.47
C PRO A 118 22.14 3.29 2.45
N CYS A 119 23.26 3.99 2.68
CA CYS A 119 24.22 3.60 3.69
C CYS A 119 23.63 3.73 5.11
N PRO A 120 24.11 2.92 6.07
CA PRO A 120 23.65 3.02 7.45
C PRO A 120 24.29 4.19 8.24
N VAL A 121 25.42 4.74 7.77
CA VAL A 121 26.29 5.65 8.54
C VAL A 121 25.66 7.03 8.80
N VAL A 122 24.89 7.57 7.85
CA VAL A 122 24.31 8.92 7.93
C VAL A 122 22.90 8.91 8.57
N ARG A 123 22.46 7.75 9.08
CA ARG A 123 21.09 7.59 9.57
C ARG A 123 20.89 8.24 10.94
N THR A 124 20.07 9.28 11.00
CA THR A 124 19.75 10.01 12.24
C THR A 124 18.42 9.60 12.90
N GLY A 125 17.68 8.65 12.31
CA GLY A 125 16.32 8.28 12.76
C GLY A 125 15.98 6.80 12.58
N ASN A 126 14.67 6.49 12.66
CA ASN A 126 14.17 5.12 12.52
C ASN A 126 14.57 4.53 11.15
N TRP A 127 15.21 3.35 11.17
CA TRP A 127 15.66 2.66 9.95
C TRP A 127 14.53 2.34 8.99
N ARG A 128 13.30 2.16 9.48
CA ARG A 128 12.11 1.93 8.63
C ARG A 128 11.87 3.09 7.66
N ASN A 129 12.22 4.31 8.04
CA ASN A 129 12.07 5.49 7.18
C ASN A 129 13.12 5.53 6.03
N ASN A 130 14.06 4.57 6.01
CA ASN A 130 15.15 4.49 5.05
C ASN A 130 15.08 3.21 4.20
N LEU A 131 13.90 2.59 4.12
CA LEU A 131 13.68 1.44 3.24
C LEU A 131 13.64 1.91 1.79
N SER A 132 14.51 1.36 0.96
CA SER A 132 14.38 1.46 -0.49
C SER A 132 13.32 0.49 -0.97
N ILE A 133 12.35 0.98 -1.73
CA ILE A 133 11.21 0.19 -2.19
C ILE A 133 11.40 -0.18 -3.65
N TYR A 134 11.26 -1.46 -3.96
CA TYR A 134 11.22 -1.99 -5.33
C TYR A 134 9.89 -2.70 -5.56
N TYR A 135 9.24 -2.42 -6.70
CA TYR A 135 7.99 -3.08 -7.09
C TYR A 135 8.22 -3.97 -8.31
N TYR A 136 8.05 -5.27 -8.12
CA TYR A 136 8.01 -6.22 -9.22
C TYR A 136 6.57 -6.40 -9.71
N TYR A 137 6.26 -5.87 -10.90
CA TYR A 137 4.95 -6.04 -11.53
C TYR A 137 4.80 -7.46 -12.07
N ILE A 138 3.65 -8.11 -11.80
CA ILE A 138 3.34 -9.41 -12.38
C ILE A 138 2.16 -9.25 -13.33
N PRO A 139 2.40 -9.22 -14.65
CA PRO A 139 1.34 -9.22 -15.65
C PRO A 139 0.49 -10.50 -15.55
N PRO A 140 -0.85 -10.44 -15.69
CA PRO A 140 -1.72 -11.63 -15.71
C PRO A 140 -1.37 -12.65 -16.79
N ASP A 141 -0.88 -12.18 -17.93
CA ASP A 141 -0.53 -12.96 -19.11
C ASP A 141 0.93 -13.45 -19.12
N SER A 142 1.74 -13.05 -18.13
CA SER A 142 3.11 -13.56 -17.94
C SER A 142 3.11 -15.04 -17.54
N ASP A 143 4.24 -15.72 -17.72
CA ASP A 143 4.39 -17.14 -17.34
C ASP A 143 4.05 -17.35 -15.85
N LEU A 144 4.51 -16.46 -14.96
CA LEU A 144 4.17 -16.48 -13.54
C LEU A 144 2.68 -16.16 -13.30
N GLY A 145 2.13 -15.15 -13.98
CA GLY A 145 0.71 -14.79 -13.87
C GLY A 145 -0.24 -15.94 -14.25
N ARG A 146 0.14 -16.76 -15.24
CA ARG A 146 -0.63 -17.93 -15.68
C ARG A 146 -0.66 -19.07 -14.66
N VAL A 147 0.33 -19.16 -13.77
CA VAL A 147 0.33 -20.14 -12.66
C VAL A 147 -0.83 -19.87 -11.69
N PHE A 148 -1.25 -18.62 -11.56
CA PHE A 148 -2.27 -18.19 -10.61
C PHE A 148 -3.69 -18.57 -11.06
N LYS A 149 -4.32 -19.46 -10.29
CA LYS A 149 -5.68 -19.96 -10.54
C LYS A 149 -6.72 -19.16 -9.76
N SER A 150 -7.80 -18.78 -10.43
CA SER A 150 -8.94 -18.06 -9.84
C SER A 150 -9.54 -18.84 -8.66
N GLY A 151 -9.88 -18.12 -7.59
CA GLY A 151 -10.42 -18.67 -6.35
C GLY A 151 -9.38 -19.28 -5.39
N LYS A 152 -8.09 -19.26 -5.74
CA LYS A 152 -7.00 -19.76 -4.88
C LYS A 152 -6.28 -18.64 -4.14
N LYS A 153 -5.70 -18.98 -2.99
CA LYS A 153 -4.83 -18.08 -2.22
C LYS A 153 -3.38 -18.46 -2.45
N TYR A 154 -2.56 -17.46 -2.70
CA TYR A 154 -1.13 -17.62 -2.92
C TYR A 154 -0.31 -16.84 -1.89
N HIS A 155 0.88 -17.36 -1.62
CA HIS A 155 1.83 -16.76 -0.70
C HIS A 155 3.25 -16.86 -1.27
N ILE A 156 3.85 -15.71 -1.58
CA ILE A 156 5.27 -15.62 -1.94
C ILE A 156 6.06 -15.23 -0.69
N GLN A 157 7.06 -16.02 -0.34
CA GLN A 157 7.87 -15.83 0.86
C GLN A 157 9.35 -15.84 0.53
N ASN A 158 10.12 -15.08 1.31
CA ASN A 158 11.57 -15.11 1.28
C ASN A 158 12.10 -16.26 2.17
N LYS A 159 13.04 -17.06 1.67
CA LYS A 159 13.73 -18.08 2.48
C LYS A 159 14.87 -17.40 3.27
N SER A 160 14.67 -17.26 4.59
CA SER A 160 15.61 -16.57 5.49
C SER A 160 17.01 -17.18 5.49
N GLY A 161 18.04 -16.33 5.60
CA GLY A 161 19.46 -16.73 5.59
C GLY A 161 20.00 -17.01 4.19
N GLY A 162 19.17 -16.88 3.14
CA GLY A 162 19.58 -17.06 1.76
C GLY A 162 20.40 -15.90 1.21
N ASP A 163 21.15 -16.23 0.15
CA ASP A 163 21.74 -15.30 -0.79
C ASP A 163 20.65 -14.38 -1.39
N LEU A 164 20.96 -13.11 -1.61
CA LEU A 164 20.05 -12.24 -2.38
C LEU A 164 20.17 -12.45 -3.88
N GLY A 165 21.22 -13.13 -4.34
CA GLY A 165 21.60 -13.17 -5.74
C GLY A 165 21.91 -11.78 -6.28
N GLY A 166 22.10 -11.72 -7.59
CA GLY A 166 22.35 -10.49 -8.33
C GLY A 166 23.72 -9.88 -8.09
N ASP A 167 24.18 -9.12 -9.09
CA ASP A 167 25.36 -8.30 -8.95
C ASP A 167 25.04 -7.04 -8.15
N TYR A 168 26.02 -6.54 -7.40
CA TYR A 168 25.90 -5.26 -6.74
C TYR A 168 27.18 -4.46 -6.83
N ILE A 169 27.05 -3.14 -6.73
CA ILE A 169 28.18 -2.22 -6.70
C ILE A 169 27.98 -1.17 -5.59
N TYR A 170 29.08 -0.63 -5.09
CA TYR A 170 29.03 0.55 -4.24
C TYR A 170 29.03 1.81 -5.10
N VAL A 171 28.17 2.76 -4.71
CA VAL A 171 28.09 4.07 -5.35
C VAL A 171 28.17 5.17 -4.30
N ASP A 172 28.71 6.32 -4.69
CA ASP A 172 28.73 7.50 -3.84
C ASP A 172 27.35 8.18 -3.78
N ASP A 173 27.28 9.29 -3.05
CA ASP A 173 26.11 10.17 -2.92
C ASP A 173 25.68 10.83 -4.24
N LEU A 174 26.60 10.97 -5.20
CA LEU A 174 26.34 11.42 -6.57
C LEU A 174 25.94 10.26 -7.49
N GLY A 175 25.90 9.03 -6.99
CA GLY A 175 25.55 7.83 -7.74
C GLY A 175 26.63 7.32 -8.69
N GLN A 176 27.86 7.82 -8.58
CA GLN A 176 29.02 7.37 -9.34
C GLN A 176 29.61 6.09 -8.73
N VAL A 177 30.16 5.23 -9.58
CA VAL A 177 30.75 3.97 -9.17
C VAL A 177 31.97 4.24 -8.30
N SER A 178 31.93 3.78 -7.05
CA SER A 178 33.08 3.85 -6.15
C SER A 178 34.04 2.70 -6.41
N GLN A 179 35.31 2.84 -6.00
CA GLN A 179 36.30 1.76 -6.13
C GLN A 179 35.76 0.43 -5.55
N PRO A 180 35.99 -0.71 -6.23
CA PRO A 180 35.45 -1.99 -5.81
C PRO A 180 35.92 -2.32 -4.38
N GLY A 181 34.96 -2.56 -3.49
CA GLY A 181 35.26 -3.23 -2.21
C GLY A 181 35.51 -4.72 -2.44
N GLU A 182 36.02 -5.42 -1.42
CA GLU A 182 36.11 -6.89 -1.44
C GLU A 182 34.76 -7.50 -1.84
N SER A 183 34.78 -8.60 -2.61
CA SER A 183 33.59 -9.34 -3.02
C SER A 183 32.90 -9.94 -1.78
N GLN A 184 31.88 -9.26 -1.27
CA GLN A 184 31.08 -9.75 -0.16
C GLN A 184 29.85 -10.46 -0.69
N LYS A 185 29.38 -11.47 0.04
CA LYS A 185 28.10 -12.09 -0.31
C LYS A 185 26.97 -11.28 0.30
N LEU A 186 25.96 -10.90 -0.49
CA LEU A 186 24.75 -10.29 0.04
C LEU A 186 23.85 -11.37 0.63
N ILE A 187 23.56 -11.26 1.92
CA ILE A 187 22.68 -12.22 2.61
C ILE A 187 21.51 -11.52 3.28
N THR A 188 20.40 -12.24 3.39
CA THR A 188 19.25 -11.78 4.17
C THR A 188 19.55 -11.85 5.67
N SER A 189 19.43 -10.75 6.40
CA SER A 189 19.69 -10.74 7.85
C SER A 189 18.56 -11.38 8.66
N LYS A 190 17.31 -11.16 8.22
CA LYS A 190 16.07 -11.74 8.75
C LYS A 190 14.94 -11.34 7.79
N ALA A 191 14.28 -12.31 7.18
CA ALA A 191 13.12 -12.04 6.34
C ALA A 191 11.89 -11.79 7.21
N HIS A 192 11.23 -10.65 7.01
CA HIS A 192 9.89 -10.41 7.57
C HIS A 192 8.88 -10.25 6.43
N GLY A 193 7.67 -10.71 6.67
CA GLY A 193 6.57 -10.57 5.72
C GLY A 193 6.47 -11.68 4.68
N GLY A 194 5.63 -11.43 3.69
CA GLY A 194 5.24 -12.36 2.64
C GLY A 194 4.12 -11.74 1.82
N ALA A 195 4.19 -11.87 0.50
CA ALA A 195 3.16 -11.38 -0.39
C ALA A 195 2.01 -12.38 -0.42
N ARG A 196 0.94 -12.07 0.32
CA ARG A 196 -0.29 -12.88 0.39
C ARG A 196 -1.38 -12.26 -0.46
N PHE A 197 -2.06 -13.06 -1.27
CA PHE A 197 -3.11 -12.58 -2.14
C PHE A 197 -4.08 -13.69 -2.55
N THR A 198 -5.32 -13.30 -2.83
CA THR A 198 -6.33 -14.16 -3.46
C THR A 198 -6.43 -13.82 -4.94
N VAL A 199 -6.56 -14.82 -5.80
CA VAL A 199 -6.72 -14.62 -7.24
C VAL A 199 -8.20 -14.59 -7.59
N VAL A 200 -8.60 -13.59 -8.35
CA VAL A 200 -9.96 -13.44 -8.86
C VAL A 200 -9.92 -13.32 -10.38
N GLU A 201 -10.98 -13.79 -11.04
CA GLU A 201 -11.06 -13.71 -12.49
C GLU A 201 -11.13 -12.25 -12.96
N CYS A 202 -12.00 -11.47 -12.34
CA CYS A 202 -12.18 -10.05 -12.61
C CYS A 202 -12.76 -9.39 -11.36
N LEU A 203 -12.16 -8.28 -10.93
CA LEU A 203 -12.74 -7.47 -9.87
C LEU A 203 -14.00 -6.72 -10.37
N PRO A 204 -15.00 -6.49 -9.51
CA PRO A 204 -16.04 -5.54 -9.83
C PRO A 204 -15.42 -4.13 -9.89
N TRP A 205 -15.68 -3.41 -10.98
CA TRP A 205 -15.25 -2.02 -11.14
C TRP A 205 -16.45 -1.08 -11.01
N PRO A 206 -16.28 0.08 -10.35
CA PRO A 206 -17.35 1.04 -10.25
C PRO A 206 -17.72 1.55 -11.66
N PRO A 207 -18.98 1.93 -11.90
CA PRO A 207 -19.37 2.55 -13.15
C PRO A 207 -18.66 3.91 -13.30
N GLU A 208 -18.63 4.39 -14.54
CA GLU A 208 -18.19 5.75 -14.81
C GLU A 208 -19.20 6.75 -14.24
N ILE A 209 -18.69 7.69 -13.45
CA ILE A 209 -19.49 8.74 -12.81
C ILE A 209 -18.88 10.08 -13.17
N GLN A 210 -19.73 11.02 -13.53
CA GLN A 210 -19.33 12.40 -13.78
C GLN A 210 -19.67 13.26 -12.56
N THR A 211 -18.66 13.96 -12.04
CA THR A 211 -18.85 14.98 -10.99
C THR A 211 -18.56 16.36 -11.57
N LYS A 212 -19.53 17.26 -11.47
CA LYS A 212 -19.38 18.66 -11.85
C LYS A 212 -19.44 19.58 -10.64
N MET A 213 -18.73 20.70 -10.72
CA MET A 213 -18.71 21.74 -9.68
C MET A 213 -18.95 23.13 -10.28
N TYR A 214 -19.79 23.94 -9.65
CA TYR A 214 -19.98 25.34 -10.00
C TYR A 214 -20.50 26.16 -8.83
N MET A 215 -20.35 27.49 -8.89
CA MET A 215 -20.99 28.38 -7.92
C MET A 215 -22.50 28.41 -8.15
N HIS A 216 -23.26 28.10 -7.11
CA HIS A 216 -24.71 28.26 -7.08
C HIS A 216 -25.07 29.72 -6.87
N LYS A 217 -26.08 30.20 -7.59
CA LYS A 217 -26.62 31.55 -7.37
C LYS A 217 -27.71 31.46 -6.31
N THR A 218 -27.40 31.87 -5.09
CA THR A 218 -28.39 32.01 -4.01
C THR A 218 -28.99 33.41 -4.01
N GLU A 219 -30.19 33.56 -3.44
CA GLU A 219 -30.87 34.86 -3.31
C GLU A 219 -30.12 35.83 -2.38
N ASP A 220 -29.37 35.30 -1.41
CA ASP A 220 -28.59 36.05 -0.42
C ASP A 220 -27.14 36.32 -0.85
N ASN A 221 -26.75 35.94 -2.08
CA ASN A 221 -25.38 35.96 -2.59
C ASN A 221 -24.36 35.23 -1.70
N SER A 222 -24.79 34.29 -0.86
CA SER A 222 -23.88 33.42 -0.13
C SER A 222 -23.05 32.57 -1.10
N PRO A 223 -21.72 32.45 -0.89
CA PRO A 223 -20.87 31.65 -1.75
C PRO A 223 -21.10 30.17 -1.49
N VAL A 224 -22.07 29.62 -2.23
CA VAL A 224 -22.44 28.20 -2.18
C VAL A 224 -21.90 27.50 -3.41
N LEU A 225 -21.16 26.42 -3.19
CA LEU A 225 -20.67 25.53 -4.23
C LEU A 225 -21.71 24.43 -4.46
N GLU A 226 -22.21 24.31 -5.69
CA GLU A 226 -23.05 23.19 -6.10
C GLU A 226 -22.20 22.10 -6.73
N ILE A 227 -22.47 20.86 -6.32
CA ILE A 227 -21.77 19.68 -6.75
C ILE A 227 -22.81 18.70 -7.26
N THR A 228 -22.67 18.33 -8.54
CA THR A 228 -23.58 17.41 -9.20
C THR A 228 -22.84 16.12 -9.52
N VAL A 229 -23.36 14.99 -9.06
CA VAL A 229 -22.82 13.66 -9.34
C VAL A 229 -23.82 12.89 -10.19
N MET A 230 -23.39 12.46 -11.37
CA MET A 230 -24.23 11.75 -12.33
C MET A 230 -23.66 10.36 -12.61
N ASN A 231 -24.45 9.33 -12.32
CA ASN A 231 -24.11 7.95 -12.67
C ASN A 231 -24.46 7.71 -14.15
N ASN A 232 -23.43 7.45 -14.96
CA ASN A 232 -23.58 7.14 -16.40
C ASN A 232 -23.61 5.63 -16.67
N GLY A 233 -23.55 4.80 -15.62
CA GLY A 233 -23.67 3.35 -15.73
C GLY A 233 -25.12 2.90 -15.97
N ASN A 234 -25.26 1.58 -16.20
CA ASN A 234 -26.56 0.98 -16.56
C ASN A 234 -27.43 0.60 -15.35
N GLY A 235 -26.95 0.79 -14.12
CA GLY A 235 -27.66 0.37 -12.92
C GLY A 235 -27.29 1.23 -11.71
N PRO A 236 -28.12 1.20 -10.65
CA PRO A 236 -27.84 1.92 -9.42
C PRO A 236 -26.58 1.36 -8.75
N ILE A 237 -25.84 2.26 -8.11
CA ILE A 237 -24.82 1.88 -7.15
C ILE A 237 -25.10 2.55 -5.82
N THR A 238 -24.77 1.87 -4.74
CA THR A 238 -24.80 2.44 -3.40
C THR A 238 -23.38 2.66 -2.93
N VAL A 239 -23.09 3.85 -2.39
CA VAL A 239 -21.77 4.25 -1.89
C VAL A 239 -21.84 4.62 -0.42
N GLN A 240 -20.77 4.35 0.34
CA GLN A 240 -20.63 4.81 1.72
C GLN A 240 -20.04 6.22 1.74
N THR A 241 -20.71 7.15 2.41
CA THR A 241 -20.37 8.59 2.36
C THR A 241 -19.75 9.13 3.64
N ARG A 242 -19.80 8.37 4.74
CA ARG A 242 -19.14 8.73 6.01
C ARG A 242 -18.77 7.54 6.88
N TYR A 243 -18.08 7.85 7.98
CA TYR A 243 -17.45 6.91 8.90
C TYR A 243 -16.34 6.09 8.24
N ARG A 244 -15.76 5.17 9.02
CA ARG A 244 -14.67 4.28 8.64
C ARG A 244 -15.09 3.38 7.48
N GLN A 245 -14.48 3.60 6.32
CA GLN A 245 -14.72 2.83 5.10
C GLN A 245 -13.57 1.85 4.83
N ARG A 246 -13.89 0.74 4.17
CA ARG A 246 -12.91 -0.28 3.78
C ARG A 246 -13.03 -0.58 2.29
N PHE A 247 -11.91 -0.53 1.59
CA PHE A 247 -11.77 -0.89 0.18
C PHE A 247 -10.31 -1.28 -0.09
N LEU A 248 -10.02 -1.81 -1.27
CA LEU A 248 -8.65 -2.14 -1.66
C LEU A 248 -7.79 -0.88 -1.70
N THR A 249 -6.77 -0.87 -0.85
CA THR A 249 -5.70 0.14 -0.86
C THR A 249 -4.38 -0.55 -1.09
N PRO A 250 -3.42 0.12 -1.75
CA PRO A 250 -2.10 -0.44 -1.93
C PRO A 250 -1.40 -0.56 -0.56
N ASN A 251 -0.99 -1.76 -0.17
CA ASN A 251 -0.13 -1.97 0.97
C ASN A 251 1.22 -1.31 0.72
N ASN A 252 1.75 -0.65 1.75
CA ASN A 252 3.09 -0.09 1.73
C ASN A 252 4.07 -1.04 2.46
N PRO A 253 5.23 -1.41 1.89
CA PRO A 253 6.29 -2.13 2.61
C PRO A 253 6.76 -1.45 3.91
N LEU A 254 6.48 -0.16 4.10
CA LEU A 254 6.73 0.56 5.36
C LEU A 254 5.71 0.22 6.45
N GLN A 255 4.49 -0.13 6.06
CA GLN A 255 3.43 -0.56 6.96
C GLN A 255 3.66 -2.05 7.23
N GLN A 256 3.92 -2.41 8.49
CA GLN A 256 3.87 -3.83 8.85
C GLN A 256 2.47 -4.34 8.51
N ASN A 257 2.34 -5.64 8.21
CA ASN A 257 1.06 -6.31 8.04
C ASN A 257 0.22 -6.12 9.32
N GLU A 258 -0.43 -4.98 9.45
CA GLU A 258 -1.51 -4.80 10.37
C GLU A 258 -2.66 -5.60 9.73
N GLU A 259 -3.05 -6.65 10.43
CA GLU A 259 -4.33 -7.32 10.19
C GLU A 259 -5.49 -6.32 10.33
N VAL A 260 -5.23 -5.18 10.98
CA VAL A 260 -6.10 -4.03 11.06
C VAL A 260 -6.22 -3.37 9.67
N PRO A 261 -7.41 -3.38 9.06
CA PRO A 261 -7.62 -2.68 7.80
C PRO A 261 -7.36 -1.18 7.99
N ASN A 262 -6.68 -0.56 7.02
CA ASN A 262 -6.61 0.89 6.94
C ASN A 262 -8.01 1.41 6.61
N LEU A 263 -8.69 1.94 7.61
CA LEU A 263 -10.05 2.45 7.49
C LEU A 263 -9.99 3.93 7.21
N ASP A 264 -10.61 4.37 6.12
CA ASP A 264 -10.71 5.80 5.81
C ASP A 264 -11.88 6.42 6.58
N PRO A 265 -11.64 7.33 7.56
CA PRO A 265 -12.70 7.89 8.39
C PRO A 265 -13.35 9.14 7.78
N HIS A 266 -12.82 9.69 6.69
CA HIS A 266 -13.21 11.01 6.22
C HIS A 266 -14.65 10.99 5.68
N PRO A 267 -15.42 12.06 5.90
CA PRO A 267 -16.70 12.22 5.22
C PRO A 267 -16.48 12.57 3.75
N ARG A 268 -17.51 12.33 2.93
CA ARG A 268 -17.53 12.55 1.49
C ARG A 268 -18.54 13.64 1.20
N ILE A 269 -18.24 14.47 0.20
CA ILE A 269 -19.04 15.67 -0.09
C ILE A 269 -20.49 15.36 -0.52
N ILE A 270 -20.75 14.12 -0.95
CA ILE A 270 -22.08 13.61 -1.29
C ILE A 270 -22.90 13.08 -0.12
N ASP A 271 -22.34 13.10 1.11
CA ASP A 271 -23.09 12.70 2.32
C ASP A 271 -24.42 13.47 2.42
N PRO A 272 -25.51 12.82 2.82
CA PRO A 272 -26.82 13.46 2.89
C PRO A 272 -27.01 14.37 4.11
N LYS A 273 -26.08 14.42 5.07
CA LYS A 273 -26.15 15.38 6.17
C LYS A 273 -25.95 16.80 5.64
N THR A 274 -26.75 17.70 6.19
CA THR A 274 -26.70 19.13 5.89
C THR A 274 -26.06 19.89 7.07
N PRO A 275 -25.12 20.81 6.82
CA PRO A 275 -24.51 21.12 5.52
C PRO A 275 -23.59 19.99 5.04
N ALA A 276 -23.47 19.85 3.71
CA ALA A 276 -22.56 18.88 3.12
C ALA A 276 -21.10 19.21 3.51
N PRO A 277 -20.26 18.18 3.72
CA PRO A 277 -18.93 18.37 4.30
C PRO A 277 -17.98 19.01 3.28
N GLY A 278 -17.68 20.29 3.47
CA GLY A 278 -16.68 21.03 2.69
C GLY A 278 -15.22 20.63 2.97
N SER A 279 -14.96 19.67 3.87
CA SER A 279 -13.60 19.26 4.26
C SER A 279 -12.73 18.74 3.12
N THR A 280 -13.34 18.38 1.98
CA THR A 280 -12.67 17.86 0.78
C THR A 280 -12.40 18.93 -0.27
N ILE A 281 -12.79 20.19 -0.03
CA ILE A 281 -12.51 21.32 -0.91
C ILE A 281 -11.19 21.96 -0.53
N GLN A 282 -10.34 22.16 -1.52
CA GLN A 282 -9.09 22.88 -1.41
C GLN A 282 -9.23 24.25 -2.07
N VAL A 283 -8.65 25.28 -1.45
CA VAL A 283 -8.56 26.63 -2.03
C VAL A 283 -7.11 26.94 -2.36
N PHE A 284 -6.86 27.42 -3.58
CA PHE A 284 -5.56 27.87 -4.02
C PHE A 284 -5.63 29.22 -4.71
N ASP A 285 -4.56 29.99 -4.58
CA ASP A 285 -4.40 31.27 -5.26
C ASP A 285 -4.09 31.02 -6.74
N MET A 286 -4.86 31.64 -7.63
CA MET A 286 -4.75 31.41 -9.07
C MET A 286 -3.51 32.07 -9.70
N ALA A 287 -2.95 33.11 -9.08
CA ALA A 287 -1.79 33.82 -9.59
C ALA A 287 -0.49 33.07 -9.25
N THR A 288 -0.40 32.51 -8.05
CA THR A 288 0.79 31.82 -7.55
C THR A 288 0.70 30.30 -7.68
N GLY A 289 -0.50 29.74 -7.81
CA GLY A 289 -0.75 28.30 -7.73
C GLY A 289 -0.62 27.73 -6.32
N GLN A 290 -0.37 28.57 -5.31
CA GLN A 290 -0.17 28.12 -3.93
C GLN A 290 -1.49 27.75 -3.27
N VAL A 291 -1.51 26.62 -2.56
CA VAL A 291 -2.64 26.23 -1.71
C VAL A 291 -2.71 27.17 -0.50
N VAL A 292 -3.82 27.90 -0.37
CA VAL A 292 -4.07 28.85 0.74
C VAL A 292 -4.97 28.25 1.83
N ARG A 293 -5.73 27.22 1.49
CA ARG A 293 -6.50 26.39 2.43
C ARG A 293 -6.40 24.92 2.00
N GLU A 294 -5.77 24.11 2.84
CA GLU A 294 -5.75 22.65 2.67
C GLU A 294 -7.11 22.03 3.01
N THR A 295 -7.34 20.83 2.49
CA THR A 295 -8.43 19.97 2.95
C THR A 295 -8.21 19.59 4.41
N ARG A 296 -9.31 19.39 5.15
CA ARG A 296 -9.19 19.04 6.57
C ARG A 296 -8.68 17.61 6.70
N LYS A 297 -7.55 17.47 7.40
CA LYS A 297 -7.00 16.18 7.83
C LYS A 297 -7.85 15.60 8.95
N PRO A 298 -7.92 14.26 9.08
CA PRO A 298 -8.67 13.62 10.14
C PRO A 298 -8.02 13.94 11.49
N GLY A 299 -8.82 14.04 12.55
CA GLY A 299 -8.31 14.29 13.89
C GLY A 299 -7.65 13.05 14.49
N PRO A 300 -6.76 13.21 15.49
CA PRO A 300 -6.12 12.08 16.18
C PRO A 300 -7.08 11.19 16.98
N CYS A 301 -8.35 11.60 17.15
CA CYS A 301 -9.36 10.93 17.95
C CYS A 301 -10.55 10.44 17.13
N ASP A 302 -10.32 9.93 15.92
CA ASP A 302 -11.37 9.30 15.12
C ASP A 302 -11.79 7.98 15.76
N GLY A 303 -12.60 8.06 16.83
CA GLY A 303 -13.35 7.02 17.55
C GLY A 303 -12.87 5.57 17.41
N ALA A 304 -12.49 4.96 18.54
CA ALA A 304 -12.23 3.52 18.63
C ALA A 304 -13.30 2.75 17.84
N ALA A 305 -12.87 2.02 16.80
CA ALA A 305 -13.78 1.16 16.05
C ALA A 305 -14.34 0.13 17.04
N ASN A 306 -15.65 0.13 17.23
CA ASN A 306 -16.30 -0.96 17.95
C ASN A 306 -16.22 -2.19 17.02
N PRO A 307 -15.41 -3.21 17.32
CA PRO A 307 -14.87 -4.12 16.30
C PRO A 307 -15.84 -5.25 15.88
N GLN A 308 -17.08 -5.25 16.37
CA GLN A 308 -17.97 -6.41 16.21
C GLN A 308 -18.64 -6.50 14.84
N ASP A 309 -18.99 -5.38 14.20
CA ASP A 309 -19.63 -5.38 12.87
C ASP A 309 -19.12 -4.23 11.98
N LEU A 310 -18.34 -4.61 10.97
CA LEU A 310 -17.74 -3.70 9.98
C LEU A 310 -18.67 -3.39 8.80
N ARG A 311 -19.88 -3.96 8.73
CA ARG A 311 -20.83 -3.67 7.65
C ARG A 311 -21.28 -2.21 7.72
N PRO A 312 -21.29 -1.49 6.58
CA PRO A 312 -21.80 -0.12 6.55
C PRO A 312 -23.26 -0.08 7.02
N LYS A 313 -23.60 0.93 7.83
CA LYS A 313 -25.00 1.19 8.22
C LYS A 313 -25.72 1.90 7.09
N LEU A 314 -27.01 1.63 6.91
CA LEU A 314 -27.82 2.25 5.86
C LEU A 314 -27.83 3.78 5.94
N GLU A 315 -27.84 4.36 7.15
CA GLU A 315 -27.79 5.82 7.36
C GLU A 315 -26.53 6.51 6.78
N THR A 316 -25.51 5.72 6.43
CA THR A 316 -24.19 6.16 5.94
C THR A 316 -24.03 5.95 4.44
N LEU A 317 -25.07 5.44 3.80
CA LEU A 317 -25.09 5.08 2.40
C LEU A 317 -25.84 6.13 1.58
N THR A 318 -25.55 6.16 0.29
CA THR A 318 -26.25 6.99 -0.69
C THR A 318 -26.31 6.23 -2.01
N THR A 319 -27.48 6.14 -2.62
CA THR A 319 -27.62 5.56 -3.96
C THR A 319 -27.38 6.62 -5.03
N LEU A 320 -26.57 6.28 -6.02
CA LEU A 320 -26.41 7.00 -7.28
C LEU A 320 -27.13 6.23 -8.38
N ARG A 321 -28.31 6.73 -8.79
CA ARG A 321 -29.13 6.10 -9.84
C ARG A 321 -28.73 6.59 -11.23
N PRO A 322 -28.77 5.72 -12.26
CA PRO A 322 -28.49 6.11 -13.63
C PRO A 322 -29.34 7.29 -14.09
N GLY A 323 -28.70 8.30 -14.70
CA GLY A 323 -29.39 9.47 -15.27
C GLY A 323 -30.07 10.40 -14.26
N GLN A 324 -30.00 10.09 -12.95
CA GLN A 324 -30.54 10.95 -11.89
C GLN A 324 -29.38 11.68 -11.20
N PRO A 325 -29.24 13.01 -11.42
CA PRO A 325 -28.17 13.76 -10.79
C PRO A 325 -28.38 13.86 -9.27
N LEU A 326 -27.37 13.48 -8.50
CA LEU A 326 -27.29 13.79 -7.08
C LEU A 326 -26.68 15.18 -6.91
N VAL A 327 -27.44 16.11 -6.33
CA VAL A 327 -26.97 17.48 -6.09
C VAL A 327 -26.67 17.69 -4.61
N ARG A 328 -25.56 18.36 -4.32
CA ARG A 328 -25.19 18.83 -2.99
C ARG A 328 -24.73 20.28 -3.03
N HIS A 329 -25.11 21.01 -2.00
CA HIS A 329 -24.71 22.39 -1.77
C HIS A 329 -23.73 22.44 -0.59
N VAL A 330 -22.60 23.11 -0.80
CA VAL A 330 -21.54 23.27 0.18
C VAL A 330 -21.32 24.75 0.38
N ASP A 331 -21.58 25.23 1.59
CA ASP A 331 -21.24 26.58 1.98
C ASP A 331 -19.71 26.72 2.09
N VAL A 332 -19.12 27.57 1.25
CA VAL A 332 -17.68 27.84 1.22
C VAL A 332 -17.31 29.19 1.84
N SER A 333 -18.27 29.91 2.46
CA SER A 333 -18.07 31.22 3.08
C SER A 333 -16.91 31.21 4.07
N ASN A 334 -16.86 30.21 4.96
CA ASN A 334 -15.80 30.08 5.95
C ASN A 334 -14.42 29.81 5.31
N MET A 335 -14.36 29.11 4.18
CA MET A 335 -13.11 28.81 3.48
C MET A 335 -12.53 30.05 2.80
N LEU A 336 -13.41 30.90 2.28
CA LEU A 336 -13.07 32.11 1.56
C LEU A 336 -12.90 33.32 2.50
N SER A 337 -13.43 33.24 3.72
CA SER A 337 -13.28 34.29 4.73
C SER A 337 -11.81 34.58 5.04
N LYS A 338 -11.51 35.87 5.25
CA LYS A 338 -10.18 36.37 5.62
C LYS A 338 -9.07 36.04 4.61
N LEU A 339 -9.43 35.69 3.37
CA LEU A 339 -8.48 35.70 2.27
C LEU A 339 -8.23 37.15 1.83
N PRO A 340 -7.00 37.51 1.45
CA PRO A 340 -6.72 38.77 0.78
C PRO A 340 -7.53 38.93 -0.50
N ASP A 341 -7.58 40.15 -1.01
CA ASP A 341 -8.19 40.41 -2.31
C ASP A 341 -7.41 39.69 -3.40
N GLY A 342 -8.14 39.00 -4.28
CA GLY A 342 -7.52 38.13 -5.27
C GLY A 342 -8.48 37.14 -5.92
N LYS A 343 -7.94 36.39 -6.87
CA LYS A 343 -8.66 35.36 -7.62
C LYS A 343 -8.25 33.99 -7.11
N TYR A 344 -9.23 33.20 -6.66
CA TYR A 344 -9.00 31.89 -6.05
C TYR A 344 -9.69 30.77 -6.82
N GLY A 345 -9.04 29.61 -6.84
CA GLY A 345 -9.58 28.37 -7.37
C GLY A 345 -10.04 27.46 -6.24
N LEU A 346 -11.24 26.91 -6.37
CA LEU A 346 -11.78 25.84 -5.54
C LEU A 346 -11.72 24.54 -6.35
N ARG A 347 -11.14 23.50 -5.76
CA ARG A 347 -11.14 22.15 -6.35
C ARG A 347 -11.43 21.09 -5.32
N MET A 348 -11.97 19.98 -5.78
CA MET A 348 -12.22 18.79 -4.94
C MET A 348 -10.96 17.92 -4.86
N GLU A 349 -10.60 17.51 -3.66
CA GLU A 349 -9.62 16.43 -3.47
C GLU A 349 -10.27 15.07 -3.78
N PRO A 350 -9.66 14.22 -4.62
CA PRO A 350 -10.15 12.87 -4.88
C PRO A 350 -10.28 12.05 -3.60
N ARG A 351 -11.43 11.39 -3.40
CA ARG A 351 -11.67 10.54 -2.23
C ARG A 351 -12.29 9.20 -2.61
N GLY A 352 -11.65 8.10 -2.21
CA GLY A 352 -12.17 6.74 -2.43
C GLY A 352 -13.37 6.42 -1.54
N MET A 353 -14.33 5.66 -2.03
CA MET A 353 -15.50 5.21 -1.28
C MET A 353 -15.69 3.70 -1.42
N TRP A 354 -16.20 3.07 -0.37
CA TRP A 354 -16.80 1.75 -0.51
C TRP A 354 -18.08 1.86 -1.36
N TRP A 355 -18.34 0.86 -2.19
CA TRP A 355 -19.50 0.85 -3.07
C TRP A 355 -19.99 -0.57 -3.36
N CYS A 356 -21.25 -0.69 -3.80
CA CYS A 356 -21.84 -1.95 -4.24
C CYS A 356 -22.88 -1.71 -5.34
N LYS A 357 -23.06 -2.71 -6.21
CA LYS A 357 -24.13 -2.74 -7.23
C LYS A 357 -25.44 -3.17 -6.58
N SER A 358 -26.22 -2.22 -6.11
CA SER A 358 -27.58 -2.40 -5.59
C SER A 358 -28.13 -1.04 -5.19
N ASP A 359 -29.44 -0.99 -4.97
CA ASP A 359 -30.07 0.15 -4.33
C ASP A 359 -30.05 0.02 -2.80
N ILE A 360 -30.13 1.15 -2.11
CA ILE A 360 -30.20 1.19 -0.64
C ILE A 360 -31.52 0.60 -0.15
N GLU A 361 -32.61 0.75 -0.91
CA GLU A 361 -33.91 0.17 -0.56
C GLU A 361 -33.87 -1.36 -0.63
N ASP A 362 -33.04 -1.96 -1.50
CA ASP A 362 -32.83 -3.42 -1.53
C ASP A 362 -32.20 -3.91 -0.22
N PHE A 363 -31.28 -3.13 0.34
CA PHE A 363 -30.66 -3.44 1.63
C PHE A 363 -31.63 -3.25 2.79
N ALA A 364 -32.43 -2.18 2.75
CA ALA A 364 -33.47 -1.93 3.76
C ALA A 364 -34.54 -3.04 3.77
N ALA A 365 -34.91 -3.57 2.59
CA ALA A 365 -35.87 -4.66 2.45
C ALA A 365 -35.38 -5.98 3.08
N ALA A 366 -34.07 -6.16 3.28
CA ALA A 366 -33.53 -7.31 3.99
C ALA A 366 -33.81 -7.27 5.51
N GLY A 367 -34.34 -6.17 6.05
CA GLY A 367 -34.80 -6.05 7.44
C GLY A 367 -33.71 -5.70 8.45
N GLU A 368 -32.50 -5.35 7.99
CA GLU A 368 -31.39 -4.91 8.84
C GLU A 368 -31.09 -3.42 8.67
N ASP A 369 -30.46 -2.79 9.66
CA ASP A 369 -29.99 -1.39 9.59
C ASP A 369 -28.64 -1.24 8.87
N ARG A 370 -28.18 -2.31 8.20
CA ARG A 370 -26.85 -2.45 7.59
C ARG A 370 -26.90 -3.15 6.24
N VAL A 371 -25.79 -3.04 5.52
CA VAL A 371 -25.55 -3.85 4.31
C VAL A 371 -25.64 -5.34 4.67
N PRO A 372 -26.38 -6.17 3.90
CA PRO A 372 -26.42 -7.61 4.10
C PRO A 372 -25.03 -8.26 4.00
N HIS A 373 -24.78 -9.30 4.81
CA HIS A 373 -23.47 -9.96 4.86
C HIS A 373 -23.00 -10.50 3.52
N ASP A 374 -23.90 -11.06 2.71
CA ASP A 374 -23.63 -11.60 1.38
C ASP A 374 -23.32 -10.51 0.33
N LYS A 375 -23.65 -9.25 0.65
CA LYS A 375 -23.38 -8.08 -0.21
C LYS A 375 -22.14 -7.30 0.22
N LEU A 376 -21.58 -7.56 1.41
CA LEU A 376 -20.36 -6.91 1.86
C LEU A 376 -19.14 -7.53 1.20
N GLU A 377 -18.69 -6.94 0.10
CA GLU A 377 -17.36 -7.21 -0.45
C GLU A 377 -16.37 -6.14 0.05
N THR A 378 -15.25 -6.57 0.62
CA THR A 378 -14.21 -5.67 1.13
C THR A 378 -12.97 -5.64 0.23
N ALA A 379 -12.86 -6.61 -0.67
CA ALA A 379 -11.84 -6.71 -1.68
C ALA A 379 -12.29 -6.05 -3.01
N ILE A 380 -12.88 -4.85 -2.93
CA ILE A 380 -13.27 -4.05 -4.10
C ILE A 380 -12.31 -2.88 -4.32
N PRO A 381 -12.02 -2.49 -5.58
CA PRO A 381 -11.43 -1.20 -5.88
C PRO A 381 -12.30 -0.06 -5.32
N PRO A 382 -11.70 1.04 -4.82
CA PRO A 382 -12.48 2.18 -4.36
C PRO A 382 -13.21 2.84 -5.52
N PHE A 383 -14.42 3.33 -5.25
CA PHE A 383 -15.04 4.33 -6.12
C PHE A 383 -14.41 5.69 -5.82
N ILE A 384 -13.66 6.26 -6.76
CA ILE A 384 -13.01 7.56 -6.57
C ILE A 384 -14.02 8.66 -6.88
N LEU A 385 -14.44 9.39 -5.86
CA LEU A 385 -15.16 10.64 -6.01
C LEU A 385 -14.17 11.76 -6.28
N GLU A 386 -14.16 12.26 -7.50
CA GLU A 386 -13.32 13.36 -7.94
C GLU A 386 -14.06 14.22 -8.95
N SER A 387 -13.60 15.46 -9.11
CA SER A 387 -14.00 16.36 -10.18
C SER A 387 -12.75 16.99 -10.79
N LYS A 388 -12.76 17.16 -12.11
CA LYS A 388 -11.71 17.88 -12.86
C LYS A 388 -11.96 19.38 -12.89
N ASP A 389 -13.12 19.83 -12.42
CA ASP A 389 -13.50 21.23 -12.45
C ASP A 389 -12.70 22.04 -11.43
N VAL A 390 -12.35 23.26 -11.83
CA VAL A 390 -11.84 24.30 -10.93
C VAL A 390 -12.83 25.44 -10.95
N VAL A 391 -13.50 25.66 -9.82
CA VAL A 391 -14.44 26.76 -9.68
C VAL A 391 -13.68 28.00 -9.26
N THR A 392 -13.83 29.06 -10.04
CA THR A 392 -13.12 30.32 -9.80
C THR A 392 -14.00 31.28 -9.02
N VAL A 393 -13.43 31.93 -8.01
CA VAL A 393 -14.08 32.99 -7.23
C VAL A 393 -13.18 34.21 -7.14
N GLN A 394 -13.80 35.39 -7.12
CA GLN A 394 -13.12 36.66 -6.89
C GLN A 394 -13.40 37.10 -5.46
N VAL A 395 -12.36 37.40 -4.70
CA VAL A 395 -12.45 37.99 -3.36
C VAL A 395 -12.04 39.45 -3.45
N GLU A 396 -12.90 40.34 -2.98
CA GLU A 396 -12.66 41.78 -2.89
C GLU A 396 -13.22 42.33 -1.58
N ASN A 397 -12.43 43.15 -0.88
CA ASN A 397 -12.72 43.66 0.46
C ASN A 397 -13.11 42.56 1.46
N GLY A 398 -12.51 41.37 1.33
CA GLY A 398 -12.83 40.21 2.18
C GLY A 398 -14.20 39.57 1.93
N THR A 399 -14.87 39.90 0.82
CA THR A 399 -16.15 39.33 0.39
C THR A 399 -16.03 38.66 -0.98
N VAL A 400 -16.82 37.61 -1.21
CA VAL A 400 -16.87 36.92 -2.51
C VAL A 400 -17.81 37.69 -3.44
N LYS A 401 -17.39 37.92 -4.70
CA LYS A 401 -18.16 38.61 -5.73
C LYS A 401 -18.70 37.68 -6.80
#